data_AF-A0A9X9Q387-F1
#
_entry.id   AF-A0A9X9Q387-F1
#
_cell.length_a   1.000
_cell.length_b   1.000
_cell.length_c   1.000
_cell.angle_alpha   90.00
_cell.angle_beta   90.00
_cell.angle_gamma   90.00
#
_symmetry.space_group_name_H-M   'P 1'
#
loop_
_entity.id
_entity.type
_entity.pdbx_description
1 polymer ?
#
loop_
_entity_poly.entity_id
_entity_poly.type
_entity_poly.pdbx_seq_one_letter_code
_entity_poly.pdbx_strand_id
1 'polypeptide(L)'
;KAYEELADDQKFRVETVGDHSKLYFKNPDKGDLGTYSVSVSDTDGVSSSFTLDEEELERLMALSNEIKNPTIPLKSELAYEIFDKGQVRFWLQAEHLSPDASYRFIINDREVSDSEKHRIKCDKATGIIEMVMDRFT
;
A
#
# COMPACT_ATOMS: atom_id res chain seq x y z
N LYS A 1 -7.10 39.62 7.40
CA LYS A 1 -7.23 38.14 7.38
C LYS A 1 -7.49 37.72 8.83
N ALA A 2 -8.50 36.88 9.08
CA ALA A 2 -8.80 36.35 10.41
C ALA A 2 -8.32 34.90 10.43
N TYR A 3 -7.10 34.68 10.92
CA TYR A 3 -6.53 33.35 11.09
C TYR A 3 -6.72 32.92 12.54
N GLU A 4 -7.01 31.64 12.75
CA GLU A 4 -7.02 31.03 14.08
C GLU A 4 -5.76 30.18 14.23
N GLU A 5 -5.11 30.26 15.39
CA GLU A 5 -3.94 29.43 15.67
C GLU A 5 -4.36 27.97 15.89
N LEU A 6 -3.53 27.06 15.39
CA LEU A 6 -3.69 25.63 15.65
C LEU A 6 -3.23 25.34 17.09
N ALA A 7 -4.16 25.38 18.03
CA ALA A 7 -3.85 25.23 19.46
C ALA A 7 -3.93 23.79 19.99
N ASP A 8 -4.41 22.83 19.18
CA ASP A 8 -4.64 21.44 19.61
C ASP A 8 -3.40 20.57 19.32
N ASP A 9 -2.55 20.42 20.33
CA ASP A 9 -1.36 19.58 20.29
C ASP A 9 -1.69 18.08 20.33
N GLN A 10 -2.93 17.68 20.64
CA GLN A 10 -3.37 16.28 20.57
C GLN A 10 -3.73 15.88 19.15
N LYS A 11 -4.24 16.82 18.35
CA LYS A 11 -4.58 16.62 16.93
C LYS A 11 -3.40 16.87 16.00
N PHE A 12 -2.63 17.92 16.26
CA PHE A 12 -1.62 18.41 15.35
C PHE A 12 -0.21 18.27 15.91
N ARG A 13 0.77 18.19 15.01
CA ARG A 13 2.18 18.42 15.32
C ARG A 13 2.75 19.36 14.26
N VAL A 14 3.30 20.47 14.70
CA VAL A 14 4.00 21.41 13.81
C VAL A 14 5.51 21.22 14.00
N GLU A 15 6.24 21.18 12.89
CA GLU A 15 7.69 21.07 12.88
C GLU A 15 8.26 22.08 11.88
N THR A 16 9.18 22.94 12.33
CA THR A 16 9.88 23.88 11.47
C THR A 16 11.38 23.63 11.60
N VAL A 17 12.02 23.34 10.46
CA VAL A 17 13.47 23.12 10.38
C VAL A 17 14.01 23.98 9.23
N GLY A 18 14.82 24.99 9.58
CA GLY A 18 15.35 25.94 8.62
C GLY A 18 14.23 26.72 7.93
N ASP A 19 14.17 26.63 6.60
CA ASP A 19 13.19 27.25 5.71
C ASP A 19 11.97 26.37 5.40
N HIS A 20 11.86 25.19 6.03
CA HIS A 20 10.76 24.24 5.80
C HIS A 20 9.90 24.08 7.06
N SER A 21 8.58 24.24 6.90
CA SER A 21 7.58 23.98 7.94
C SER A 21 6.63 22.86 7.52
N LYS A 22 6.28 21.97 8.45
CA LYS A 22 5.36 20.85 8.25
C LYS A 22 4.29 20.85 9.33
N LEU A 23 3.04 20.69 8.92
CA LEU A 23 1.91 20.41 9.78
C LEU A 23 1.52 18.94 9.59
N TYR A 24 1.56 18.19 10.68
CA TYR A 24 1.15 16.79 10.73
C TYR A 24 -0.19 16.64 11.43
N PHE A 25 -1.09 15.90 10.82
CA PHE A 25 -2.34 15.44 11.42
C PHE A 25 -2.08 14.07 12.04
N LYS A 26 -2.38 13.90 13.32
CA LYS A 26 -2.15 12.62 14.02
C LYS A 26 -3.21 11.59 13.67
N ASN A 27 -4.48 11.99 13.73
CA ASN A 27 -5.65 11.17 13.41
C ASN A 27 -6.71 12.06 12.73
N PRO A 28 -6.56 12.38 11.42
CA PRO A 28 -7.47 13.30 10.75
C PRO A 28 -8.89 12.70 10.63
N ASP A 29 -9.90 13.53 10.89
CA ASP A 29 -11.31 13.18 10.74
C ASP A 29 -12.15 14.33 10.13
N LYS A 30 -13.48 14.13 10.02
CA LYS A 30 -14.39 15.14 9.45
C LYS A 30 -14.46 16.44 10.25
N GLY A 31 -14.04 16.43 11.52
CA GLY A 31 -13.92 17.62 12.36
C GLY A 31 -12.69 18.47 12.02
N ASP A 32 -11.78 17.97 11.18
CA ASP A 32 -10.57 18.69 10.77
C ASP A 32 -10.69 19.31 9.36
N LEU A 33 -11.88 19.27 8.76
CA LEU A 33 -12.14 19.91 7.47
C LEU A 33 -11.99 21.43 7.58
N GLY A 34 -11.33 22.05 6.59
CA GLY A 34 -11.12 23.49 6.59
C GLY A 34 -9.97 23.93 5.71
N THR A 35 -9.71 25.24 5.71
CA THR A 35 -8.58 25.83 4.99
C THR A 35 -7.43 26.13 5.94
N TYR A 36 -6.34 25.39 5.78
CA TYR A 36 -5.10 25.56 6.51
C TYR A 36 -4.23 26.56 5.78
N SER A 37 -3.69 27.53 6.50
CA SER A 37 -2.86 28.59 5.91
C SER A 37 -1.53 28.72 6.64
N VAL A 38 -0.47 28.97 5.89
CA VAL A 38 0.84 29.34 6.42
C VAL A 38 1.15 30.78 6.04
N SER A 39 1.55 31.57 7.02
CA SER A 39 2.08 32.93 6.85
C SER A 39 3.46 33.03 7.48
N VAL A 40 4.39 33.67 6.78
CA VAL A 40 5.77 33.86 7.24
C VAL A 40 5.98 35.33 7.60
N SER A 41 6.43 35.60 8.82
CA SER A 41 6.80 36.95 9.27
C SER A 41 8.01 37.48 8.48
N ASP A 42 8.19 38.80 8.43
CA ASP A 42 9.30 39.48 7.72
C ASP A 42 9.37 39.23 6.21
N THR A 43 8.22 38.92 5.60
CA THR A 43 8.01 38.85 4.15
C THR A 43 7.05 39.96 3.68
N ASP A 44 6.72 40.00 2.40
CA ASP A 44 5.72 40.89 1.79
C ASP A 44 4.26 40.59 2.20
N GLY A 45 4.06 39.70 3.18
CA GLY A 45 2.74 39.37 3.73
C GLY A 45 1.97 38.34 2.91
N VAL A 46 2.63 37.67 1.98
CA VAL A 46 2.07 36.56 1.20
C VAL A 46 1.85 35.34 2.11
N SER A 47 0.74 34.64 1.88
CA SER A 47 0.39 33.39 2.57
C SER A 47 0.07 32.33 1.53
N SER A 48 0.39 31.08 1.84
CA SER A 48 -0.09 29.92 1.09
C SER A 48 -1.18 29.22 1.87
N SER A 49 -2.17 28.65 1.18
CA SER A 49 -3.31 27.99 1.79
C SER A 49 -3.60 26.66 1.11
N PHE A 50 -4.08 25.69 1.88
CA PHE A 50 -4.52 24.38 1.45
C PHE A 50 -5.92 24.11 2.01
N THR A 51 -6.86 23.73 1.16
CA THR A 51 -8.22 23.36 1.58
C THR A 51 -8.29 21.85 1.71
N LEU A 52 -8.60 21.37 2.92
CA LEU A 52 -8.93 19.99 3.19
C LEU A 52 -10.45 19.87 3.26
N ASP A 53 -11.06 19.47 2.15
CA ASP A 53 -12.48 19.14 2.08
C ASP A 53 -12.72 17.63 2.23
N GLU A 54 -13.99 17.22 2.18
CA GLU A 54 -14.37 15.81 2.42
C GLU A 54 -13.78 14.87 1.36
N GLU A 55 -13.74 15.28 0.08
CA GLU A 55 -13.17 14.50 -1.01
C GLU A 55 -11.65 14.35 -0.84
N GLU A 56 -10.95 15.43 -0.52
CA GLU A 56 -9.51 15.40 -0.30
C GLU A 56 -9.13 14.59 0.94
N LEU A 57 -9.91 14.69 2.03
CA LEU A 57 -9.72 13.86 3.21
C LEU A 57 -9.88 12.36 2.87
N GLU A 58 -10.92 11.98 2.14
CA GLU A 58 -11.14 10.59 1.71
C GLU A 58 -9.97 10.09 0.85
N ARG A 59 -9.54 10.90 -0.12
CA ARG A 59 -8.40 10.58 -0.99
C ARG A 59 -7.11 10.37 -0.20
N LEU A 60 -6.79 11.27 0.74
CA LEU A 60 -5.59 11.17 1.57
C LEU A 60 -5.64 9.98 2.54
N MET A 61 -6.82 9.66 3.07
CA MET A 61 -7.02 8.48 3.92
C MET A 61 -6.85 7.17 3.14
N ALA A 62 -7.37 7.09 1.91
CA ALA A 62 -7.15 5.95 1.01
C ALA A 62 -5.65 5.78 0.70
N LEU A 63 -4.97 6.87 0.32
CA LEU A 63 -3.53 6.85 0.06
C LEU A 63 -2.71 6.45 1.29
N SER A 64 -3.06 6.97 2.47
CA SER A 64 -2.42 6.58 3.74
C SER A 64 -2.58 5.09 4.02
N ASN A 65 -3.76 4.53 3.72
CA ASN A 65 -4.01 3.10 3.86
C ASN A 65 -3.17 2.27 2.87
N GLU A 66 -3.05 2.68 1.62
CA GLU A 66 -2.21 2.01 0.61
C GLU A 66 -0.72 2.03 1.01
N ILE A 67 -0.22 3.17 1.50
CA ILE A 67 1.17 3.29 1.96
C ILE A 67 1.44 2.38 3.18
N LYS A 68 0.48 2.29 4.12
CA LYS A 68 0.60 1.43 5.31
C LYS A 68 0.42 -0.05 4.99
N ASN A 69 -0.36 -0.38 3.97
CA ASN A 69 -0.69 -1.74 3.57
C ASN A 69 -0.31 -1.96 2.10
N PRO A 70 1.01 -1.94 1.78
CA PRO A 70 1.46 -2.09 0.40
C PRO A 70 1.06 -3.47 -0.12
N THR A 71 0.49 -3.50 -1.32
CA THR A 71 0.20 -4.73 -2.05
C THR A 71 1.36 -5.08 -2.98
N ILE A 72 1.57 -6.37 -3.24
CA ILE A 72 2.54 -6.82 -4.24
C ILE A 72 1.83 -6.83 -5.60
N PRO A 73 2.23 -5.99 -6.57
CA PRO A 73 1.57 -5.93 -7.87
C PRO A 73 1.74 -7.24 -8.65
N LEU A 74 0.69 -7.64 -9.38
CA LEU A 74 0.67 -8.84 -10.21
C LEU A 74 0.65 -8.48 -11.70
N LYS A 75 1.54 -9.09 -12.47
CA LYS A 75 1.49 -9.11 -13.95
C LYS A 75 0.43 -10.07 -14.46
N SER A 76 0.18 -11.15 -13.71
CA SER A 76 -0.82 -12.15 -14.03
C SER A 76 -1.41 -12.70 -12.75
N GLU A 77 -2.74 -12.68 -12.68
CA GLU A 77 -3.54 -13.31 -11.63
C GLU A 77 -3.33 -14.82 -11.60
N LEU A 78 -3.77 -15.48 -10.52
CA LEU A 78 -3.73 -16.93 -10.41
C LEU A 78 -4.54 -17.59 -11.54
N ALA A 79 -3.84 -18.38 -12.35
CA ALA A 79 -4.39 -19.13 -13.47
C ALA A 79 -3.99 -20.61 -13.37
N TYR A 80 -4.61 -21.44 -14.21
CA TYR A 80 -4.25 -22.84 -14.36
C TYR A 80 -4.12 -23.28 -15.82
N GLU A 81 -3.27 -24.26 -16.05
CA GLU A 81 -3.00 -24.88 -17.35
C GLU A 81 -3.04 -26.40 -17.19
N ILE A 82 -3.55 -27.10 -18.20
CA ILE A 82 -3.57 -28.57 -18.26
C ILE A 82 -2.67 -29.01 -19.41
N PHE A 83 -1.71 -29.88 -19.12
CA PHE A 83 -0.81 -30.45 -20.13
C PHE A 83 -1.32 -31.80 -20.66
N ASP A 84 -0.75 -32.24 -21.79
CA ASP A 84 -1.17 -33.44 -22.55
C ASP A 84 -1.27 -34.74 -21.74
N LYS A 85 -0.59 -34.85 -20.59
CA LYS A 85 -0.59 -36.02 -19.70
C LYS A 85 -1.56 -35.91 -18.51
N GLY A 86 -2.41 -34.89 -18.48
CA GLY A 86 -3.33 -34.60 -17.37
C GLY A 86 -2.68 -33.88 -16.19
N GLN A 87 -1.42 -33.47 -16.34
CA GLN A 87 -0.70 -32.66 -15.37
C GLN A 87 -1.30 -31.26 -15.35
N VAL A 88 -1.56 -30.74 -14.15
CA VAL A 88 -2.09 -29.39 -13.96
C VAL A 88 -1.03 -28.49 -13.35
N ARG A 89 -0.91 -27.29 -13.89
CA ARG A 89 -0.06 -26.21 -13.37
C ARG A 89 -0.94 -25.07 -12.89
N PHE A 90 -0.77 -24.69 -11.63
CA PHE A 90 -1.28 -23.43 -11.08
C PHE A 90 -0.14 -22.43 -11.08
N TRP A 91 -0.38 -21.22 -11.55
CA TRP A 91 0.66 -20.21 -11.58
C TRP A 91 0.11 -18.80 -11.49
N LEU A 92 0.94 -17.88 -11.00
CA LEU A 92 0.74 -16.43 -11.07
C LEU A 92 2.09 -15.76 -11.34
N GLN A 93 2.06 -14.48 -11.69
CA GLN A 93 3.28 -13.70 -11.85
C GLN A 93 3.18 -12.37 -11.12
N ALA A 94 4.04 -12.18 -10.11
CA ALA A 94 4.26 -10.90 -9.47
C ALA A 94 5.17 -10.00 -10.32
N GLU A 95 5.07 -8.69 -10.17
CA GLU A 95 5.97 -7.76 -10.85
C GLU A 95 7.41 -7.88 -10.34
N HIS A 96 7.57 -7.79 -9.02
CA HIS A 96 8.84 -7.80 -8.32
C HIS A 96 8.71 -8.53 -6.99
N LEU A 97 9.61 -9.48 -6.73
CA LEU A 97 9.75 -10.14 -5.43
C LEU A 97 11.14 -9.84 -4.87
N SER A 98 11.21 -9.40 -3.62
CA SER A 98 12.48 -9.23 -2.93
C SER A 98 13.12 -10.60 -2.61
N PRO A 99 14.44 -10.65 -2.34
CA PRO A 99 15.09 -11.87 -1.85
C PRO A 99 14.45 -12.43 -0.57
N ASP A 100 13.84 -11.58 0.26
CA ASP A 100 13.18 -11.96 1.51
C ASP A 100 11.72 -12.39 1.34
N ALA A 101 11.17 -12.32 0.11
CA ALA A 101 9.79 -12.72 -0.14
C ALA A 101 9.56 -14.20 0.24
N SER A 102 8.47 -14.43 0.97
CA SER A 102 7.97 -15.77 1.32
C SER A 102 6.65 -16.06 0.63
N TYR A 103 6.37 -17.33 0.38
CA TYR A 103 5.13 -17.78 -0.25
C TYR A 103 4.54 -18.97 0.52
N ARG A 104 3.22 -19.12 0.45
CA ARG A 104 2.48 -20.27 0.99
C ARG A 104 1.42 -20.68 -0.02
N PHE A 105 1.27 -21.97 -0.24
CA PHE A 105 0.20 -22.53 -1.05
C PHE A 105 -0.90 -23.06 -0.14
N ILE A 106 -2.13 -22.62 -0.36
CA ILE A 106 -3.28 -23.01 0.45
C ILE A 106 -4.31 -23.67 -0.46
N ILE A 107 -4.66 -24.92 -0.17
CA ILE A 107 -5.70 -25.67 -0.87
C ILE A 107 -6.72 -26.12 0.16
N ASN A 108 -7.98 -25.72 -0.02
CA ASN A 108 -9.08 -26.02 0.91
C ASN A 108 -8.71 -25.69 2.38
N ASP A 109 -8.21 -24.47 2.60
CA ASP A 109 -7.77 -23.93 3.90
C ASP A 109 -6.63 -24.72 4.58
N ARG A 110 -5.92 -25.56 3.83
CA ARG A 110 -4.76 -26.30 4.32
C ARG A 110 -3.52 -25.87 3.55
N GLU A 111 -2.47 -25.56 4.29
CA GLU A 111 -1.17 -25.28 3.71
C GLU A 111 -0.59 -26.55 3.10
N VAL A 112 -0.09 -26.42 1.87
CA VAL A 112 0.54 -27.49 1.12
C VAL A 112 2.01 -27.14 0.92
N SER A 113 2.87 -28.10 1.22
CA SER A 113 4.32 -27.98 1.05
C SER A 113 4.80 -28.69 -0.22
N ASP A 114 6.00 -28.30 -0.66
CA ASP A 114 6.66 -28.93 -1.79
C ASP A 114 6.85 -30.43 -1.54
N SER A 115 6.44 -31.25 -2.51
CA SER A 115 6.43 -32.70 -2.42
C SER A 115 6.35 -33.34 -3.81
N GLU A 116 6.52 -34.66 -3.91
CA GLU A 116 6.34 -35.37 -5.19
C GLU A 116 4.95 -35.16 -5.81
N LYS A 117 3.92 -34.96 -4.98
CA LYS A 117 2.54 -34.70 -5.43
C LYS A 117 2.30 -33.25 -5.83
N HIS A 118 2.96 -32.32 -5.14
CA HIS A 118 2.81 -30.87 -5.33
C HIS A 118 4.20 -30.27 -5.53
N ARG A 119 4.66 -30.21 -6.78
CA ARG A 119 5.96 -29.62 -7.10
C ARG A 119 5.80 -28.11 -7.14
N ILE A 120 6.31 -27.43 -6.13
CA ILE A 120 6.14 -25.98 -5.94
C ILE A 120 7.44 -25.27 -6.31
N LYS A 121 7.33 -24.15 -7.03
CA LYS A 121 8.47 -23.32 -7.41
C LYS A 121 8.13 -21.83 -7.32
N CYS A 122 9.10 -21.04 -6.85
CA CYS A 122 9.03 -19.58 -6.85
C CYS A 122 10.33 -19.04 -7.44
N ASP A 123 10.25 -18.45 -8.63
CA ASP A 123 11.34 -17.72 -9.24
C ASP A 123 11.20 -16.24 -8.89
N LYS A 124 11.98 -15.81 -7.89
CA LYS A 124 11.97 -14.43 -7.39
C LYS A 124 12.45 -13.42 -8.42
N ALA A 125 13.29 -13.82 -9.38
CA ALA A 125 13.81 -12.91 -10.39
C ALA A 125 12.75 -12.55 -11.45
N THR A 126 11.94 -13.53 -11.85
CA THR A 126 10.87 -13.33 -12.83
C THR A 126 9.51 -13.04 -12.19
N GLY A 127 9.38 -13.28 -10.88
CA GLY A 127 8.14 -13.14 -10.12
C GLY A 127 7.17 -14.31 -10.30
N ILE A 128 7.57 -15.37 -11.01
CA ILE A 128 6.71 -16.53 -11.27
C ILE A 128 6.62 -17.41 -10.03
N ILE A 129 5.39 -17.66 -9.59
CA ILE A 129 5.06 -18.59 -8.51
C ILE A 129 4.17 -19.66 -9.10
N GLU A 130 4.57 -20.93 -8.99
CA GLU A 130 3.87 -22.04 -9.63
C GLU A 130 3.84 -23.31 -8.79
N MET A 131 2.82 -24.13 -9.04
CA MET A 131 2.68 -25.47 -8.51
C MET A 131 2.24 -26.41 -9.64
N VAL A 132 2.93 -27.55 -9.78
CA VAL A 132 2.63 -28.56 -10.78
C VAL A 132 2.26 -29.88 -10.10
N MET A 133 1.16 -30.48 -10.51
CA MET A 133 0.62 -31.75 -9.99
C MET A 133 0.23 -32.69 -11.13
N ASP A 134 0.53 -33.98 -11.01
CA ASP A 134 0.38 -34.91 -12.13
C ASP A 134 -1.08 -35.32 -12.41
N ARG A 135 -1.97 -35.32 -11.41
CA ARG A 135 -3.42 -35.55 -11.55
C ARG A 135 -4.21 -34.93 -10.39
N PHE A 136 -5.37 -34.36 -10.68
CA PHE A 136 -6.44 -34.19 -9.69
C PHE A 136 -6.99 -35.58 -9.34
N THR A 137 -6.79 -36.03 -8.10
CA THR A 137 -7.48 -37.18 -7.51
C THR A 137 -8.31 -36.72 -6.35
#